data_AF-A0A7E4URS3-F1
#
_entry.id   AF-A0A7E4URS3-F1
#
_cell.length_a   1.000
_cell.length_b   1.000
_cell.length_c   1.000
_cell.angle_alpha   90.00
_cell.angle_beta   90.00
_cell.angle_gamma   90.00
#
_symmetry.space_group_name_H-M   'P 1'
#
loop_
_entity.id
_entity.type
_entity.pdbx_description
1 polymer ?
#
loop_
_entity_poly.entity_id
_entity_poly.type
_entity_poly.pdbx_seq_one_letter_code
_entity_poly.pdbx_strand_id
1 'polypeptide(L)'
;MFPLAFARNVYKDYLFIEAELATIYAPQNSYCYSIDSDADERFKSRMHALSNCFDNVFIAPKEFSLNSDGHDMDMAHLACLEILRKDKSWKYVALLQNHDTVIKTNAELVQIYTWFNGSNDVGTCQMTPNLYDTTLDWSFRGSKLFKN
;
A
#
# COMPACT_ATOMS: atom_id res chain seq x y z
N MET A 1 -14.13 17.22 4.75
CA MET A 1 -12.77 16.65 4.91
C MET A 1 -12.60 15.57 3.83
N PHE A 2 -11.44 15.46 3.20
CA PHE A 2 -11.15 14.47 2.14
C PHE A 2 -9.95 13.60 2.61
N PRO A 3 -10.19 12.61 3.48
CA PRO A 3 -9.10 11.81 4.05
C PRO A 3 -8.50 10.88 3.02
N LEU A 4 -7.18 10.74 3.05
CA LEU A 4 -6.42 9.84 2.19
C LEU A 4 -5.88 8.67 3.01
N ALA A 5 -5.71 7.53 2.36
CA ALA A 5 -5.05 6.37 2.92
C ALA A 5 -3.78 6.04 2.14
N PHE A 6 -2.80 5.46 2.81
CA PHE A 6 -1.55 5.00 2.23
C PHE A 6 -1.27 3.59 2.73
N ALA A 7 -1.03 2.66 1.82
CA ALA A 7 -0.61 1.29 2.15
C ALA A 7 0.79 1.07 1.56
N ARG A 8 1.77 0.80 2.40
CA ARG A 8 3.17 0.69 1.97
C ARG A 8 3.80 -0.64 2.37
N ASN A 9 4.38 -1.33 1.40
CA ASN A 9 5.23 -2.48 1.66
C ASN A 9 6.65 -2.00 1.99
N VAL A 10 7.23 -2.48 3.10
CA VAL A 10 8.55 -2.03 3.58
C VAL A 10 9.41 -3.20 4.04
N TYR A 11 10.72 -3.08 3.85
CA TYR A 11 11.69 -4.12 4.18
C TYR A 11 13.03 -3.58 4.72
N LYS A 12 13.36 -2.29 4.54
CA LYS A 12 14.62 -1.69 5.04
C LYS A 12 14.59 -0.16 5.09
N ASP A 13 15.73 0.43 5.47
CA ASP A 13 16.00 1.88 5.42
C ASP A 13 15.00 2.71 6.26
N TYR A 14 14.83 2.36 7.53
CA TYR A 14 13.87 3.00 8.44
C TYR A 14 13.88 4.53 8.41
N LEU A 15 15.07 5.17 8.38
CA LEU A 15 15.17 6.63 8.38
C LEU A 15 14.55 7.27 7.13
N PHE A 16 14.62 6.58 5.98
CA PHE A 16 13.94 7.01 4.77
C PHE A 16 12.42 6.90 4.96
N ILE A 17 11.92 5.78 5.49
CA ILE A 17 10.49 5.57 5.72
C ILE A 17 9.90 6.58 6.72
N GLU A 18 10.63 6.87 7.80
CA GLU A 18 10.25 7.86 8.81
C GLU A 18 10.23 9.28 8.23
N ALA A 19 11.26 9.65 7.45
CA ALA A 19 11.30 10.93 6.77
C ALA A 19 10.16 11.08 5.75
N GLU A 20 9.87 10.02 4.99
CA GLU A 20 8.79 10.00 4.02
C GLU A 20 7.41 10.10 4.70
N LEU A 21 7.20 9.43 5.84
CA LEU A 21 5.98 9.64 6.63
C LEU A 21 5.86 11.11 7.06
N ALA A 22 6.96 11.70 7.54
CA ALA A 22 6.95 13.09 8.01
C ALA A 22 6.58 14.10 6.92
N THR A 23 6.89 13.83 5.64
CA THR A 23 6.52 14.73 4.53
C THR A 23 5.04 14.64 4.15
N ILE A 24 4.41 13.48 4.32
CA ILE A 24 3.01 13.24 3.93
C ILE A 24 2.03 13.18 5.10
N TYR A 25 2.51 13.21 6.35
CA TYR A 25 1.68 13.03 7.54
C TYR A 25 0.63 14.13 7.66
N ALA A 26 -0.62 13.71 7.82
CA ALA A 26 -1.73 14.58 8.20
C ALA A 26 -2.66 13.82 9.16
N PRO A 27 -3.13 14.43 10.26
CA PRO A 27 -3.93 13.75 11.27
C PRO A 27 -5.22 13.10 10.76
N GLN A 28 -5.78 13.64 9.68
CA GLN A 28 -6.99 13.10 9.07
C GLN A 28 -6.74 11.87 8.19
N ASN A 29 -5.51 11.65 7.73
CA ASN A 29 -5.19 10.53 6.82
C ASN A 29 -4.89 9.25 7.61
N SER A 30 -4.75 8.13 6.91
CA SER A 30 -4.37 6.85 7.51
C SER A 30 -3.18 6.23 6.78
N TYR A 31 -2.26 5.62 7.54
CA TYR A 31 -1.02 5.06 7.02
C TYR A 31 -0.90 3.63 7.50
N CYS A 32 -0.75 2.67 6.60
CA CYS A 32 -0.54 1.28 6.95
C CYS A 32 0.74 0.77 6.29
N TYR A 33 1.54 0.03 7.07
CA TYR A 33 2.77 -0.61 6.60
C TYR A 33 2.67 -2.12 6.70
N SER A 34 3.01 -2.82 5.62
CA SER A 34 3.24 -4.27 5.64
C SER A 34 4.73 -4.53 5.60
N ILE A 35 5.22 -5.33 6.55
CA ILE A 35 6.65 -5.56 6.74
C ILE A 35 7.03 -6.91 6.11
N ASP A 36 8.14 -6.91 5.39
CA ASP A 36 8.78 -8.13 4.88
C ASP A 36 9.21 -9.04 6.04
N SER A 37 8.89 -10.33 5.95
CA SER A 37 9.28 -11.33 6.96
C SER A 37 10.79 -11.44 7.09
N ASP A 38 11.53 -11.15 6.03
CA ASP A 38 12.99 -11.26 5.98
C ASP A 38 13.70 -9.96 6.37
N ALA A 39 12.94 -8.91 6.73
CA ALA A 39 13.50 -7.66 7.22
C ALA A 39 14.25 -7.84 8.55
N ASP A 40 15.28 -7.00 8.75
CA ASP A 40 16.07 -7.03 9.99
C ASP A 40 15.22 -6.73 11.23
N GLU A 41 15.46 -7.44 12.34
CA GLU A 41 14.68 -7.31 13.58
C GLU A 41 14.73 -5.88 14.16
N ARG A 42 15.83 -5.16 13.99
CA ARG A 42 15.92 -3.75 14.41
C ARG A 42 15.03 -2.88 13.54
N PHE A 43 14.92 -3.17 12.25
CA PHE A 43 13.99 -2.47 11.35
C PHE A 43 12.54 -2.72 11.78
N LYS A 44 12.14 -3.98 11.98
CA LYS A 44 10.79 -4.36 12.45
C LYS A 44 10.44 -3.67 13.76
N SER A 45 11.33 -3.75 14.75
CA SER A 45 11.16 -3.10 16.05
C SER A 45 10.92 -1.59 15.93
N ARG A 46 11.65 -0.91 15.05
CA ARG A 46 11.49 0.53 14.80
C ARG A 46 10.17 0.86 14.11
N MET A 47 9.73 0.06 13.14
CA MET A 47 8.43 0.25 12.49
C MET A 47 7.27 0.09 13.49
N HIS A 48 7.33 -0.90 14.38
CA HIS A 48 6.35 -1.05 15.45
C HIS A 48 6.40 0.10 16.47
N ALA A 49 7.58 0.60 16.81
CA ALA A 49 7.71 1.77 17.66
C ALA A 49 7.07 3.00 17.01
N LEU A 50 7.31 3.22 15.71
CA LEU A 50 6.71 4.30 14.93
C LEU A 50 5.17 4.22 14.92
N SER A 51 4.59 3.03 14.72
CA SER A 51 3.13 2.88 14.75
C SER A 51 2.52 3.18 16.12
N ASN A 52 3.24 2.90 17.21
CA ASN A 52 2.76 3.21 18.56
C ASN A 52 2.76 4.71 18.89
N CYS A 53 3.38 5.55 18.05
CA CYS A 53 3.41 7.00 18.25
C CYS A 53 2.16 7.72 17.74
N PHE A 54 1.34 7.07 16.89
CA PHE A 54 0.23 7.72 16.21
C PHE A 54 -1.00 6.82 16.12
N ASP A 55 -2.19 7.36 16.38
CA ASP A 55 -3.44 6.58 16.32
C ASP A 55 -3.85 6.17 14.90
N ASN A 56 -3.29 6.82 13.89
CA ASN A 56 -3.60 6.64 12.46
C ASN A 56 -2.46 5.98 11.66
N VAL A 57 -1.47 5.40 12.35
CA VAL A 57 -0.38 4.62 11.74
C VAL A 57 -0.48 3.16 12.19
N PHE A 58 -0.54 2.25 11.23
CA PHE A 58 -0.81 0.84 11.45
C PHE A 58 0.27 -0.05 10.87
N ILE A 59 0.51 -1.19 11.51
CA ILE A 59 1.29 -2.31 10.95
C ILE A 59 0.34 -3.45 10.62
N ALA A 60 0.47 -4.07 9.44
CA ALA A 60 -0.27 -5.26 9.09
C ALA A 60 0.03 -6.41 10.10
N PRO A 61 -0.98 -7.21 10.50
CA PRO A 61 -0.78 -8.24 11.53
C PRO A 61 0.09 -9.41 11.07
N LYS A 62 0.26 -9.57 9.75
CA LYS A 62 1.03 -10.64 9.13
C LYS A 62 2.20 -10.02 8.37
N GLU A 63 3.37 -10.62 8.55
CA GLU A 63 4.55 -10.39 7.72
C GLU A 63 4.51 -11.32 6.49
N PHE A 64 5.07 -10.85 5.37
CA PHE A 64 5.05 -11.54 4.08
C PHE A 64 6.47 -11.66 3.54
N SER A 65 6.81 -12.76 2.87
CA SER A 65 8.13 -12.88 2.24
C SER A 65 8.10 -12.11 0.92
N LEU A 66 8.71 -10.92 0.90
CA LEU A 66 8.69 -10.06 -0.27
C LEU A 66 9.99 -10.25 -1.06
N ASN A 67 9.90 -10.22 -2.39
CA ASN A 67 11.10 -10.27 -3.22
C ASN A 67 10.96 -9.43 -4.49
N SER A 68 12.06 -9.26 -5.23
CA SER A 68 12.09 -8.46 -6.45
C SER A 68 11.21 -9.00 -7.59
N ASP A 69 10.79 -10.26 -7.50
CA ASP A 69 9.91 -10.91 -8.48
C ASP A 69 8.42 -10.67 -8.15
N GLY A 70 8.12 -9.92 -7.09
CA GLY A 70 6.77 -9.56 -6.69
C GLY A 70 6.09 -10.58 -5.77
N HIS A 71 6.84 -11.51 -5.18
CA HIS A 71 6.27 -12.51 -4.27
C HIS A 71 5.54 -11.85 -3.10
N ASP A 72 4.31 -12.29 -2.85
CA ASP A 72 3.39 -11.81 -1.82
C ASP A 72 3.12 -10.29 -1.75
N MET A 73 3.60 -9.47 -2.69
CA MET A 73 3.42 -8.00 -2.65
C MET A 73 1.94 -7.58 -2.61
N ASP A 74 1.10 -8.23 -3.41
CA ASP A 74 -0.34 -7.94 -3.44
C ASP A 74 -1.04 -8.39 -2.15
N MET A 75 -0.62 -9.53 -1.61
CA MET A 75 -1.15 -10.04 -0.34
C MET A 75 -0.75 -9.14 0.83
N ALA A 76 0.47 -8.59 0.80
CA ALA A 76 0.95 -7.60 1.75
C ALA A 76 0.14 -6.29 1.68
N HIS A 77 -0.11 -5.74 0.48
CA HIS A 77 -0.99 -4.58 0.35
C HIS A 77 -2.41 -4.89 0.82
N LEU A 78 -2.96 -6.06 0.46
CA LEU A 78 -4.31 -6.46 0.85
C LEU A 78 -4.46 -6.55 2.37
N ALA A 79 -3.45 -7.05 3.09
CA ALA A 79 -3.46 -7.06 4.54
C ALA A 79 -3.59 -5.65 5.14
N CYS A 80 -2.90 -4.67 4.55
CA CYS A 80 -3.07 -3.27 4.93
C CYS A 80 -4.44 -2.71 4.56
N LEU A 81 -4.95 -3.03 3.37
CA LEU A 81 -6.27 -2.60 2.92
C LEU A 81 -7.38 -3.15 3.84
N GLU A 82 -7.26 -4.37 4.37
CA GLU A 82 -8.23 -4.92 5.33
C GLU A 82 -8.24 -4.16 6.68
N ILE A 83 -7.11 -3.59 7.11
CA ILE A 83 -7.09 -2.69 8.26
C ILE A 83 -7.77 -1.37 7.89
N LEU A 84 -7.30 -0.74 6.80
CA LEU A 84 -7.77 0.57 6.36
C LEU A 84 -9.27 0.56 6.07
N ARG A 85 -9.82 -0.53 5.52
CA ARG A 85 -11.25 -0.68 5.22
C ARG A 85 -12.16 -0.66 6.46
N LYS A 86 -11.62 -0.88 7.66
CA LYS A 86 -12.38 -0.79 8.92
C LYS A 86 -12.85 0.65 9.17
N ASP A 87 -12.03 1.63 8.79
CA ASP A 87 -12.46 3.03 8.71
C ASP A 87 -12.86 3.34 7.26
N LYS A 88 -14.13 3.72 7.05
CA LYS A 88 -14.64 4.06 5.71
C LYS A 88 -14.59 5.57 5.42
N SER A 89 -13.90 6.33 6.25
CA SER A 89 -13.83 7.80 6.14
C SER A 89 -12.97 8.27 4.96
N TRP A 90 -11.90 7.52 4.63
CA TRP A 90 -11.00 7.82 3.52
C TRP A 90 -11.64 7.65 2.15
N LYS A 91 -11.12 8.38 1.16
CA LYS A 91 -11.67 8.47 -0.20
C LYS A 91 -10.84 7.72 -1.22
N TYR A 92 -9.52 7.81 -1.09
CA TYR A 92 -8.55 7.20 -1.98
C TYR A 92 -7.45 6.55 -1.17
N VAL A 93 -6.89 5.46 -1.70
CA VAL A 93 -5.71 4.80 -1.15
C VAL A 93 -4.60 4.78 -2.20
N ALA A 94 -3.39 5.14 -1.79
CA ALA A 94 -2.19 4.96 -2.61
C ALA A 94 -1.42 3.71 -2.14
N LEU A 95 -1.07 2.84 -3.07
CA LEU A 95 -0.21 1.68 -2.84
C LEU A 95 1.24 2.07 -3.14
N LEU A 96 2.15 1.84 -2.19
CA LEU A 96 3.53 2.32 -2.24
C LEU A 96 4.52 1.20 -1.89
N GLN A 97 5.70 1.24 -2.49
CA GLN A 97 6.84 0.36 -2.17
C GLN A 97 7.82 1.05 -1.21
N ASN A 98 8.83 0.30 -0.77
CA ASN A 98 9.78 0.76 0.26
C ASN A 98 10.42 2.11 -0.07
N HIS A 99 10.81 2.34 -1.34
CA HIS A 99 11.54 3.54 -1.75
C HIS A 99 10.72 4.54 -2.56
N ASP A 100 9.40 4.38 -2.61
CA ASP A 100 8.55 5.37 -3.29
C ASP A 100 8.51 6.67 -2.50
N THR A 101 8.64 7.81 -3.19
CA THR A 101 8.48 9.13 -2.60
C THR A 101 7.30 9.84 -3.22
N VAL A 102 6.49 10.44 -2.36
CA VAL A 102 5.36 11.27 -2.75
C VAL A 102 5.86 12.67 -3.12
N ILE A 103 5.67 13.05 -4.38
CA ILE A 103 6.18 14.29 -4.97
C ILE A 103 5.14 15.43 -5.02
N LYS A 104 4.07 15.32 -4.23
CA LYS A 104 2.96 16.27 -4.15
C LYS A 104 2.59 16.47 -2.68
N THR A 105 2.29 17.70 -2.31
CA THR A 105 1.78 18.01 -0.98
C THR A 105 0.42 17.35 -0.76
N ASN A 106 0.02 17.19 0.51
CA ASN A 106 -1.30 16.64 0.83
C ASN A 106 -2.45 17.43 0.18
N ALA A 107 -2.32 18.76 0.07
CA ALA A 107 -3.33 19.60 -0.58
C ALA A 107 -3.43 19.32 -2.09
N GLU A 108 -2.29 19.17 -2.78
CA GLU A 108 -2.26 18.81 -4.20
C GLU A 108 -2.82 17.40 -4.43
N LEU A 109 -2.50 16.42 -3.58
CA LEU A 109 -3.07 15.07 -3.66
C LEU A 109 -4.60 15.09 -3.52
N VAL A 110 -5.13 15.83 -2.55
CA VAL A 110 -6.59 16.00 -2.38
C VAL A 110 -7.21 16.60 -3.62
N GLN A 111 -6.58 17.61 -4.24
CA GLN A 111 -7.07 18.23 -5.46
C GLN A 111 -7.08 17.23 -6.64
N ILE A 112 -5.99 16.50 -6.86
CA ILE A 112 -5.86 15.49 -7.92
C ILE A 112 -6.93 14.40 -7.75
N TYR A 113 -7.04 13.84 -6.54
CA TYR A 113 -8.00 12.76 -6.28
C TYR A 113 -9.46 13.23 -6.29
N THR A 114 -9.71 14.51 -6.02
CA THR A 114 -11.05 15.09 -6.23
C THR A 114 -11.40 15.09 -7.72
N TRP A 115 -10.45 15.38 -8.61
CA TRP A 115 -10.68 15.34 -10.05
C TRP A 115 -10.92 13.93 -10.60
N PHE A 116 -10.43 12.90 -9.93
CA PHE A 116 -10.71 11.50 -10.31
C PHE A 116 -12.17 11.11 -10.09
N ASN A 117 -12.91 11.81 -9.23
CA ASN A 117 -14.36 11.67 -9.07
C ASN A 117 -14.86 10.21 -8.91
N GLY A 118 -14.19 9.43 -8.06
CA GLY A 118 -14.49 8.02 -7.80
C GLY A 118 -13.84 7.03 -8.77
N SER A 119 -13.11 7.50 -9.78
CA SER A 119 -12.35 6.65 -10.70
C SER A 119 -11.06 6.16 -10.04
N ASN A 120 -10.60 4.97 -10.43
CA ASN A 120 -9.28 4.46 -10.08
C ASN A 120 -8.25 4.90 -11.13
N ASP A 121 -7.01 5.12 -10.70
CA ASP A 121 -5.86 5.34 -11.58
C ASP A 121 -4.90 4.16 -11.41
N VAL A 122 -4.82 3.31 -12.45
CA VAL A 122 -4.05 2.07 -12.43
C VAL A 122 -3.38 1.89 -13.79
N GLY A 123 -2.05 1.78 -13.78
CA GLY A 123 -1.29 1.43 -14.97
C GLY A 123 -1.52 -0.02 -15.37
N THR A 124 -1.80 -0.27 -16.64
CA THR A 124 -1.94 -1.62 -17.20
C THR A 124 -0.94 -1.83 -18.33
N CYS A 125 -0.31 -2.99 -18.39
CA CYS A 125 0.53 -3.40 -19.51
C CYS A 125 0.09 -4.77 -20.05
N GLN A 126 0.57 -5.14 -21.24
CA GLN A 126 0.43 -6.50 -21.75
C GLN A 126 1.22 -7.44 -20.85
N MET A 127 0.59 -8.55 -20.43
CA MET A 127 1.27 -9.51 -19.55
C MET A 127 2.43 -10.18 -20.29
N THR A 128 3.61 -10.16 -19.67
CA THR A 128 4.78 -10.88 -20.19
C THR A 128 4.51 -12.39 -20.10
N PRO A 129 4.63 -13.18 -21.19
CA PRO A 129 4.26 -14.60 -21.22
C PRO A 129 4.89 -15.49 -20.15
N ASN A 130 6.02 -15.09 -19.57
CA ASN A 130 6.75 -15.86 -18.55
C ASN A 130 6.33 -15.52 -17.10
N LEU A 131 5.41 -14.57 -16.90
CA LEU A 131 4.96 -14.11 -15.58
C LEU A 131 3.60 -14.68 -15.17
N TYR A 132 3.00 -15.53 -16.00
CA TYR A 132 1.72 -16.17 -15.71
C TYR A 132 1.62 -17.54 -16.38
N ASP A 133 0.77 -18.40 -15.81
CA ASP A 133 0.51 -19.71 -16.38
C ASP A 133 -0.34 -19.57 -17.65
N THR A 134 0.32 -19.64 -18.80
CA THR A 134 -0.33 -19.54 -20.12
C THR A 134 -1.35 -20.64 -20.41
N THR A 135 -1.42 -21.69 -19.60
CA THR A 135 -2.40 -22.78 -19.74
C THR A 135 -3.76 -22.46 -19.11
N LEU A 136 -3.82 -21.44 -18.25
CA LEU A 136 -5.06 -21.01 -17.59
C LEU A 136 -5.86 -20.01 -18.45
N ASP A 137 -7.19 -20.00 -18.27
CA ASP A 137 -8.09 -19.01 -18.88
C ASP A 137 -8.07 -17.71 -18.08
N TRP A 138 -7.26 -16.74 -18.53
CA TRP A 138 -7.14 -15.40 -17.94
C TRP A 138 -8.21 -14.41 -18.42
N SER A 139 -9.23 -14.86 -19.16
CA SER A 139 -10.37 -14.00 -19.50
C SER A 139 -11.14 -13.58 -18.24
N PHE A 140 -11.92 -12.49 -18.33
CA PHE A 140 -12.81 -12.07 -17.24
C PHE A 140 -13.75 -13.19 -16.76
N ARG A 141 -14.15 -14.10 -17.67
CA ARG A 141 -15.00 -15.25 -17.34
C ARG A 141 -14.21 -16.36 -16.67
N GLY A 142 -13.00 -16.64 -17.15
CA GLY A 142 -12.11 -17.67 -16.61
C GLY A 142 -11.60 -17.34 -15.21
N SER A 143 -11.33 -16.06 -14.94
CA SER A 143 -10.78 -15.59 -13.66
C SER A 143 -11.77 -15.69 -12.49
N LYS A 144 -13.09 -15.78 -12.76
CA LYS A 144 -14.16 -15.85 -11.75
C LYS A 144 -14.09 -14.76 -10.67
N LEU A 145 -13.40 -13.65 -10.95
CA LEU A 145 -13.21 -12.55 -10.01
C LEU A 145 -14.51 -11.81 -9.70
N PHE A 146 -15.42 -11.76 -10.67
CA PHE A 146 -16.74 -11.16 -10.52
C PHE A 146 -17.79 -12.25 -10.45
N LYS A 147 -18.62 -12.23 -9.39
CA LYS A 147 -19.82 -13.07 -9.33
C LYS A 147 -20.81 -12.53 -10.36
N ASN A 148 -21.13 -13.35 -11.37
CA ASN A 148 -22.28 -13.14 -12.24
C ASN A 148 -23.59 -13.35 -11.47
#